data_AF-A0A6A7L4Q3-F1
#
_entry.id   AF-A0A6A7L4Q3-F1
#
_cell.length_a   1.000
_cell.length_b   1.000
_cell.length_c   1.000
_cell.angle_alpha   90.00
_cell.angle_beta   90.00
_cell.angle_gamma   90.00
#
_symmetry.space_group_name_H-M   'P 1'
#
loop_
_entity.id
_entity.type
_entity.pdbx_description
1 polymer ?
#
loop_
_entity_poly.entity_id
_entity_poly.type
_entity_poly.pdbx_seq_one_letter_code
_entity_poly.pdbx_strand_id
1 'polypeptide(L)'
;MTEIHLAALETQPAAVVTVIRQFDERAGWYDGGCLSCAHWLSWRTGLDPGAAREKVRVARALARLPLISAAMQRGELSYSKVRALSRIATPENESRLVGVARGGTTAHVERVVRAWRRADRLEEARETARRHQQRSLHTWVDEDGMLVIRGRGQ
;
A
#
# COMPACT_ATOMS: atom_id res chain seq x y z
N MET A 1 22.00 -10.05 19.35
CA MET A 1 20.61 -10.14 18.85
C MET A 1 19.63 -9.49 19.85
N THR A 2 20.09 -8.50 20.62
CA THR A 2 19.41 -8.01 21.84
C THR A 2 19.40 -6.49 21.95
N GLU A 3 19.68 -5.75 20.87
CA GLU A 3 19.74 -4.29 20.92
C GLU A 3 19.04 -3.64 19.72
N ILE A 4 17.76 -3.95 19.51
CA ILE A 4 16.84 -2.89 19.10
C ILE A 4 16.46 -2.20 20.42
N HIS A 5 17.45 -1.51 21.00
CA HIS A 5 17.32 -0.76 22.25
C HIS A 5 16.42 0.45 21.97
N LEU A 6 15.80 0.98 23.00
CA LEU A 6 14.87 2.12 23.06
C LEU A 6 15.21 3.39 22.23
N ALA A 7 16.34 3.46 21.53
CA ALA A 7 16.81 4.60 20.73
C ALA A 7 15.84 5.02 19.60
N ALA A 8 14.90 4.17 19.20
CA ALA A 8 13.94 4.46 18.13
C ALA A 8 13.07 5.71 18.38
N LEU A 9 12.95 6.16 19.64
CA LEU A 9 12.17 7.37 19.98
C LEU A 9 12.92 8.67 19.65
N GLU A 10 14.25 8.67 19.59
CA GLU A 10 15.09 9.79 19.10
C GLU A 10 15.50 9.61 17.63
N THR A 11 15.19 8.45 17.03
CA THR A 11 15.67 8.07 15.71
C THR A 11 14.84 8.73 14.61
N GLN A 12 15.51 9.31 13.61
CA GLN A 12 14.87 9.89 12.43
C GLN A 12 13.91 8.85 11.77
N PRO A 13 12.68 9.21 11.38
CA PRO A 13 11.69 8.26 10.86
C PRO A 13 12.19 7.40 9.69
N ALA A 14 13.14 7.90 8.88
CA ALA A 14 13.73 7.15 7.77
C ALA A 14 14.54 5.94 8.24
N ALA A 15 15.33 6.10 9.31
CA ALA A 15 16.12 5.03 9.90
C ALA A 15 15.22 3.98 10.56
N VAL A 16 14.16 4.40 11.25
CA VAL A 16 13.17 3.48 11.85
C VAL A 16 12.55 2.57 10.78
N VAL A 17 12.07 3.15 9.68
CA VAL A 17 11.44 2.39 8.60
C VAL A 17 12.44 1.44 7.92
N THR A 18 13.71 1.85 7.80
CA THR A 18 14.79 1.01 7.25
C THR A 18 15.06 -0.21 8.13
N VAL A 19 15.19 0.00 9.45
CA VAL A 19 15.42 -1.09 10.41
C VAL A 19 14.25 -2.07 10.43
N ILE A 20 13.00 -1.56 10.41
CA ILE A 20 11.80 -2.40 10.33
C ILE A 20 11.85 -3.26 9.07
N ARG A 21 12.23 -2.69 7.92
CA ARG A 21 12.33 -3.43 6.65
C ARG A 21 13.34 -4.57 6.75
N GLN A 22 14.55 -4.27 7.21
CA GLN A 22 15.62 -5.26 7.33
C GLN A 22 15.26 -6.39 8.30
N PHE A 23 14.56 -6.05 9.39
CA PHE A 23 14.09 -7.04 10.37
C PHE A 23 12.97 -7.92 9.80
N ASP A 24 12.02 -7.33 9.07
CA ASP A 24 10.93 -8.04 8.40
C ASP A 24 11.44 -8.98 7.29
N GLU A 25 12.40 -8.52 6.48
CA GLU A 25 13.06 -9.30 5.42
C GLU A 25 13.76 -10.55 5.95
N ARG A 26 14.29 -10.49 7.17
CA ARG A 26 14.97 -11.62 7.83
C ARG A 26 14.01 -12.51 8.61
N ALA A 27 12.71 -12.23 8.58
CA ALA A 27 11.70 -12.89 9.40
C ALA A 27 12.06 -12.92 10.89
N GLY A 28 12.75 -11.91 11.42
CA GLY A 28 13.25 -11.91 12.82
C GLY A 28 12.15 -11.92 13.89
N TRP A 29 10.90 -11.72 13.49
CA TRP A 29 9.71 -11.84 14.33
C TRP A 29 9.28 -13.30 14.55
N TYR A 30 9.70 -14.24 13.68
CA TYR A 30 9.29 -15.64 13.72
C TYR A 30 9.84 -16.36 14.95
N ASP A 31 11.13 -16.16 15.25
CA ASP A 31 11.81 -16.80 16.38
C ASP A 31 11.20 -16.39 17.74
N GLY A 32 10.54 -15.23 17.80
CA GLY A 32 9.81 -14.75 18.98
C GLY A 32 8.36 -15.26 19.07
N GLY A 33 7.95 -16.23 18.25
CA GLY A 33 6.59 -16.78 18.24
C GLY A 33 5.51 -15.81 17.76
N CYS A 34 5.89 -14.70 17.14
CA CYS A 34 4.91 -13.72 16.67
C CYS A 34 4.33 -14.12 15.30
N LEU A 35 3.03 -13.91 15.12
CA LEU A 35 2.33 -14.20 13.86
C LEU A 35 2.75 -13.32 12.66
N SER A 36 3.38 -12.16 12.91
CA SER A 36 3.89 -11.27 11.85
C SER A 36 4.85 -10.21 12.43
N CYS A 37 5.61 -9.53 11.56
CA CYS A 37 6.43 -8.38 11.95
C CYS A 37 5.61 -7.27 12.61
N ALA A 38 4.37 -7.02 12.16
CA ALA A 38 3.51 -5.99 12.75
C ALA A 38 3.02 -6.39 14.14
N HIS A 39 2.73 -7.68 14.36
CA HIS A 39 2.38 -8.20 15.68
C HIS A 39 3.56 -8.07 16.64
N TRP A 40 4.75 -8.48 16.21
CA TRP A 40 5.98 -8.32 16.98
C TRP A 40 6.25 -6.84 17.30
N LEU A 41 6.10 -5.94 16.33
CA LEU A 41 6.33 -4.51 16.52
C LEU A 41 5.35 -3.91 17.53
N SER A 42 4.06 -4.25 17.43
CA SER A 42 3.03 -3.81 18.39
C SER A 42 3.36 -4.30 19.80
N TRP A 43 3.68 -5.59 19.96
CA TRP A 43 4.07 -6.17 21.25
C TRP A 43 5.35 -5.54 21.81
N ARG A 44 6.35 -5.30 20.97
CA ARG A 44 7.67 -4.80 21.39
C ARG A 44 7.66 -3.32 21.77
N THR A 45 6.86 -2.49 21.09
CA THR A 45 6.90 -1.02 21.26
C THR A 45 5.64 -0.43 21.89
N GLY A 46 4.64 -1.25 22.23
CA GLY A 46 3.35 -0.79 22.75
C GLY A 46 2.52 0.03 21.74
N LEU A 47 2.86 -0.02 20.44
CA LEU A 47 2.07 0.65 19.41
C LEU A 47 0.75 -0.08 19.22
N ASP A 48 -0.32 0.68 18.97
CA ASP A 48 -1.58 0.12 18.50
C ASP A 48 -1.33 -0.75 17.24
N PRO A 49 -2.01 -1.92 17.11
CA PRO A 49 -1.83 -2.82 15.97
C PRO A 49 -2.00 -2.14 14.59
N GLY A 50 -2.86 -1.13 14.46
CA GLY A 50 -3.02 -0.35 13.24
C GLY A 50 -1.76 0.47 12.90
N ALA A 51 -1.19 1.15 13.89
CA ALA A 51 0.04 1.93 13.73
C ALA A 51 1.25 1.05 13.41
N ALA A 52 1.33 -0.15 14.01
CA ALA A 52 2.38 -1.12 13.71
C ALA A 52 2.27 -1.66 12.27
N ARG A 53 1.08 -2.06 11.82
CA ARG A 53 0.84 -2.49 10.43
C ARG A 53 1.17 -1.39 9.43
N GLU A 54 0.84 -0.14 9.76
CA GLU A 54 1.15 1.00 8.91
C GLU A 54 2.66 1.14 8.70
N LYS A 55 3.45 1.12 9.76
CA LYS A 55 4.92 1.23 9.68
C LYS A 55 5.53 0.10 8.87
N VAL A 56 5.11 -1.15 9.11
CA VAL A 56 5.58 -2.32 8.35
C VAL A 56 5.20 -2.20 6.88
N ARG A 57 3.98 -1.76 6.55
CA ARG A 57 3.57 -1.52 5.16
C ARG A 57 4.44 -0.46 4.48
N VAL A 58 4.71 0.66 5.15
CA VAL A 58 5.58 1.72 4.61
C VAL A 58 6.99 1.18 4.39
N ALA A 59 7.55 0.44 5.34
CA ALA A 59 8.86 -0.19 5.24
C ALA A 59 8.98 -1.10 4.02
N ARG A 60 8.00 -2.00 3.83
CA ARG A 60 7.93 -2.89 2.66
C ARG A 60 7.79 -2.11 1.35
N ALA A 61 6.97 -1.05 1.32
CA ALA A 61 6.77 -0.26 0.11
C ALA A 61 8.07 0.45 -0.33
N LEU A 62 8.82 1.01 0.62
CA LEU A 62 10.08 1.71 0.32
C LEU A 62 11.18 0.79 -0.25
N ALA A 63 11.06 -0.53 -0.11
CA ALA A 63 11.95 -1.48 -0.79
C ALA A 63 11.93 -1.32 -2.33
N ARG A 64 10.80 -0.89 -2.88
CA ARG A 64 10.55 -0.75 -4.32
C ARG A 64 10.43 0.70 -4.78
N LEU A 65 10.71 1.66 -3.87
CA LEU A 65 10.51 3.09 -4.08
C LEU A 65 11.78 3.86 -3.65
N PRO A 66 12.88 3.74 -4.42
CA PRO A 66 14.17 4.33 -4.06
C PRO A 66 14.15 5.87 -4.02
N LEU A 67 13.39 6.55 -4.89
CA LEU A 67 13.36 8.02 -4.91
C LEU A 67 12.63 8.59 -3.69
N ILE A 68 11.51 7.98 -3.30
CA ILE A 68 10.76 8.35 -2.09
C ILE A 68 11.60 8.02 -0.85
N SER A 69 12.24 6.85 -0.82
CA SER A 69 13.14 6.46 0.27
C SER A 69 14.26 7.47 0.45
N ALA A 70 14.95 7.83 -0.63
CA ALA A 70 16.06 8.80 -0.58
C ALA A 70 15.57 10.21 -0.20
N ALA A 71 14.41 10.64 -0.69
CA ALA A 71 13.83 11.94 -0.30
C ALA A 71 13.42 11.98 1.18
N MET A 72 12.97 10.86 1.74
CA MET A 72 12.69 10.74 3.18
C MET A 72 13.98 10.82 4.02
N GLN A 73 15.04 10.13 3.59
CA GLN A 73 16.35 10.15 4.26
C GLN A 73 16.98 11.55 4.27
N ARG A 74 16.81 12.31 3.19
CA ARG A 74 17.25 13.73 3.12
C ARG A 74 16.33 14.71 3.86
N GLY A 75 15.24 14.24 4.48
CA GLY A 75 14.27 15.10 5.18
C GLY A 75 13.37 15.93 4.27
N GLU A 76 13.41 15.72 2.94
CA GLU A 76 12.58 16.43 1.98
C GLU A 76 11.11 15.98 2.04
N LEU A 77 10.89 14.72 2.43
CA LEU A 77 9.56 14.14 2.64
C LEU A 77 9.40 13.68 4.10
N SER A 78 8.35 14.18 4.75
CA SER A 78 7.95 13.69 6.07
C SER A 78 7.37 12.28 6.00
N TYR A 79 7.41 11.54 7.12
CA TYR A 79 6.80 10.21 7.22
C TYR A 79 5.32 10.22 6.78
N SER A 80 4.55 11.25 7.13
CA SER A 80 3.15 11.37 6.74
C SER A 80 2.95 11.45 5.22
N LYS A 81 3.82 12.18 4.50
CA LYS A 81 3.81 12.22 3.02
C LYS A 81 4.16 10.85 2.45
N VAL A 82 5.26 10.24 2.92
CA VAL A 82 5.71 8.91 2.47
C VAL A 82 4.65 7.85 2.69
N ARG A 83 4.00 7.87 3.85
CA ARG A 83 2.90 6.98 4.21
C ARG A 83 1.73 7.10 3.25
N ALA A 84 1.36 8.32 2.85
CA ALA A 84 0.29 8.55 1.89
C ALA A 84 0.70 8.08 0.48
N LEU A 85 1.90 8.48 0.01
CA LEU A 85 2.42 8.16 -1.32
C LEU A 85 2.57 6.66 -1.54
N SER A 86 3.08 5.92 -0.55
CA SER A 86 3.24 4.47 -0.59
C SER A 86 1.94 3.67 -0.78
N ARG A 87 0.76 4.32 -0.83
CA ARG A 87 -0.52 3.68 -1.18
C ARG A 87 -0.80 3.67 -2.68
N ILE A 88 -0.12 4.50 -3.46
CA ILE A 88 -0.34 4.67 -4.91
C ILE A 88 0.96 4.65 -5.72
N ALA A 89 2.09 4.77 -5.05
CA ALA A 89 3.39 4.83 -5.69
C ALA A 89 3.78 3.46 -6.24
N THR A 90 4.17 3.45 -7.50
CA THR A 90 4.80 2.34 -8.22
C THR A 90 6.13 2.85 -8.78
N PRO A 91 7.07 1.96 -9.15
CA PRO A 91 8.34 2.38 -9.76
C PRO A 91 8.14 3.32 -10.96
N GLU A 92 7.09 3.11 -11.74
CA GLU A 92 6.79 3.86 -12.98
C GLU A 92 6.30 5.29 -12.70
N ASN A 93 5.56 5.50 -11.61
CA ASN A 93 4.99 6.81 -11.28
C ASN A 93 5.76 7.56 -10.16
N GLU A 94 6.78 6.92 -9.57
CA GLU A 94 7.47 7.40 -8.39
C GLU A 94 8.03 8.82 -8.56
N SER A 95 8.77 9.07 -9.64
CA SER A 95 9.42 10.36 -9.91
C SER A 95 8.41 11.51 -9.95
N ARG A 96 7.27 11.30 -10.62
CA ARG A 96 6.18 12.30 -10.69
C ARG A 96 5.60 12.57 -9.31
N LEU A 97 5.38 11.53 -8.51
CA LEU A 97 4.84 11.65 -7.16
C LEU A 97 5.80 12.37 -6.21
N VAL A 98 7.11 12.14 -6.31
CA VAL A 98 8.13 12.88 -5.56
C VAL A 98 8.09 14.37 -5.91
N GLY A 99 7.98 14.72 -7.20
CA GLY A 99 7.85 16.10 -7.64
C GLY A 99 6.65 16.83 -7.01
N VAL A 100 5.47 16.20 -7.04
CA VAL A 100 4.25 16.73 -6.39
C VAL A 100 4.44 16.88 -4.89
N ALA A 101 5.07 15.90 -4.24
CA ALA A 101 5.19 15.86 -2.79
C ALA A 101 6.18 16.87 -2.22
N ARG A 102 7.22 17.26 -2.98
CA ARG A 102 8.19 18.30 -2.58
C ARG A 102 7.55 19.69 -2.52
N GLY A 103 6.70 20.04 -3.50
CA GLY A 103 6.04 21.35 -3.56
C GLY A 103 4.76 21.47 -2.72
N GLY A 104 4.16 20.36 -2.30
CA GLY A 104 2.88 20.34 -1.59
C GLY A 104 3.00 20.19 -0.07
N THR A 105 1.99 20.64 0.68
CA THR A 105 1.80 20.27 2.09
C THR A 105 1.36 18.81 2.22
N THR A 106 1.49 18.22 3.41
CA THR A 106 0.98 16.85 3.67
C THR A 106 -0.51 16.73 3.31
N ALA A 107 -1.33 17.72 3.67
CA ALA A 107 -2.76 17.73 3.35
C ALA A 107 -3.02 17.75 1.83
N HIS A 108 -2.21 18.50 1.07
CA HIS A 108 -2.27 18.48 -0.39
C HIS A 108 -1.95 17.09 -0.94
N VAL A 109 -0.86 16.47 -0.49
CA VAL A 109 -0.46 15.11 -0.90
C VAL A 109 -1.56 14.10 -0.57
N GLU A 110 -2.16 14.17 0.63
CA GLU A 110 -3.27 13.28 0.98
C GLU A 110 -4.48 13.45 0.06
N ARG A 111 -4.80 14.69 -0.33
CA ARG A 111 -5.89 14.95 -1.29
C ARG A 111 -5.61 14.33 -2.66
N VAL A 112 -4.39 14.51 -3.17
CA VAL A 112 -3.95 13.90 -4.44
C VAL A 112 -4.05 12.37 -4.38
N VAL A 113 -3.54 11.77 -3.30
CA VAL A 113 -3.61 10.31 -3.09
C VAL A 113 -5.07 9.82 -3.04
N ARG A 114 -5.96 10.54 -2.34
CA ARG A 114 -7.39 10.18 -2.28
C ARG A 114 -8.05 10.26 -3.66
N ALA A 115 -7.74 11.29 -4.44
CA ALA A 115 -8.24 11.44 -5.81
C ALA A 115 -7.74 10.31 -6.71
N TRP A 116 -6.45 9.96 -6.64
CA TRP A 116 -5.85 8.87 -7.40
C TRP A 116 -6.54 7.54 -7.11
N ARG A 117 -6.70 7.17 -5.83
CA ARG A 117 -7.37 5.92 -5.44
C ARG A 117 -8.86 5.89 -5.80
N ARG A 118 -9.50 7.05 -5.98
CA ARG A 118 -10.88 7.13 -6.47
C ARG A 118 -10.93 6.86 -7.97
N ALA A 119 -10.01 7.45 -8.74
CA ALA A 119 -9.91 7.23 -10.18
C ALA A 119 -9.59 5.77 -10.49
N ASP A 120 -8.62 5.19 -9.78
CA ASP A 120 -8.17 3.80 -9.93
C ASP A 120 -9.32 2.80 -9.73
N ARG A 121 -10.05 2.92 -8.61
CA ARG A 121 -11.23 2.07 -8.32
C ARG A 121 -12.36 2.23 -9.34
N LEU A 122 -12.53 3.43 -9.89
CA LEU A 122 -13.55 3.66 -10.92
C LEU A 122 -13.17 2.96 -12.22
N GLU A 123 -11.90 2.95 -12.58
CA GLU A 123 -11.43 2.25 -13.77
C GLU A 123 -11.50 0.73 -13.59
N GLU A 124 -11.07 0.19 -12.45
CA GLU A 124 -11.22 -1.23 -12.11
C GLU A 124 -12.70 -1.69 -12.19
N ALA A 125 -13.63 -0.87 -11.68
CA ALA A 125 -15.06 -1.16 -11.74
C ALA A 125 -15.58 -1.15 -13.19
N ARG A 126 -15.12 -0.21 -14.02
CA ARG A 126 -15.47 -0.14 -15.45
C ARG A 126 -14.92 -1.32 -16.23
N GLU A 127 -13.66 -1.71 -15.98
CA GLU A 127 -13.06 -2.89 -16.60
C GLU A 127 -13.80 -4.16 -16.22
N THR A 128 -14.15 -4.30 -14.94
CA THR A 128 -14.94 -5.43 -14.44
C THR A 128 -16.32 -5.45 -15.12
N ALA A 129 -17.01 -4.31 -15.20
CA ALA A 129 -18.29 -4.19 -15.90
C ALA A 129 -18.18 -4.52 -17.40
N ARG A 130 -17.12 -4.06 -18.08
CA ARG A 130 -16.86 -4.41 -19.50
C ARG A 130 -16.63 -5.91 -19.68
N ARG A 131 -15.83 -6.55 -18.80
CA ARG A 131 -15.61 -8.00 -18.81
C ARG A 131 -16.91 -8.77 -18.56
N HIS A 132 -17.76 -8.32 -17.65
CA HIS A 132 -19.09 -8.91 -17.42
C HIS A 132 -20.02 -8.74 -18.62
N GLN A 133 -20.04 -7.56 -19.24
CA GLN A 133 -20.85 -7.30 -20.44
C GLN A 133 -20.41 -8.14 -21.64
N GLN A 134 -19.11 -8.36 -21.80
CA GLN A 134 -18.55 -9.25 -22.83
C GLN A 134 -18.80 -10.74 -22.56
N ARG A 135 -19.22 -11.10 -21.33
CA ARG A 135 -19.61 -12.46 -20.91
C ARG A 135 -21.14 -12.59 -20.75
N SER A 136 -21.92 -11.90 -21.58
CA SER A 136 -23.38 -11.97 -21.49
C SER A 136 -23.89 -13.33 -21.98
N LEU A 137 -24.43 -14.12 -21.04
CA LEU A 137 -25.37 -15.20 -21.27
C LEU A 137 -26.77 -14.58 -21.23
N HIS A 138 -27.44 -14.47 -22.37
CA HIS A 138 -28.85 -14.07 -22.41
C HIS A 138 -29.71 -15.32 -22.27
N THR A 139 -30.51 -15.39 -21.21
CA THR A 139 -31.51 -16.45 -21.04
C THR A 139 -32.90 -15.85 -21.13
N TRP A 140 -33.74 -16.40 -22.00
CA TRP A 140 -35.18 -16.13 -22.02
C TRP A 140 -35.92 -17.44 -22.18
N VAL A 141 -37.16 -17.48 -21.71
CA VAL A 141 -38.08 -18.61 -21.91
C VAL A 141 -38.97 -18.24 -23.09
N ASP A 142 -39.08 -19.10 -24.09
CA ASP A 142 -39.98 -18.90 -25.23
C ASP A 142 -41.44 -19.23 -24.86
N GLU A 143 -42.37 -18.94 -25.79
CA GLU A 143 -43.81 -19.14 -25.58
C GLU A 143 -44.20 -20.62 -25.41
N ASP A 144 -43.30 -21.56 -25.75
CA ASP A 144 -43.48 -23.01 -25.60
C ASP A 144 -42.87 -23.55 -24.28
N GLY A 145 -42.35 -22.67 -23.42
CA GLY A 145 -41.79 -23.04 -22.12
C GLY A 145 -40.35 -23.55 -22.16
N MET A 146 -39.64 -23.39 -23.28
CA MET A 146 -38.25 -23.82 -23.42
C MET A 146 -37.28 -22.71 -22.99
N LEU A 147 -36.28 -23.06 -22.18
CA LEU A 147 -35.21 -22.14 -21.76
C LEU A 147 -34.17 -21.98 -22.88
N VAL A 148 -34.17 -20.81 -23.53
CA VAL A 148 -33.18 -20.46 -24.54
C VAL A 148 -32.00 -19.76 -23.87
N ILE A 149 -30.80 -20.32 -24.03
CA ILE A 149 -29.55 -19.79 -23.49
C ILE A 149 -28.65 -19.34 -24.65
N ARG A 150 -28.36 -18.04 -24.75
CA ARG A 150 -27.46 -17.47 -25.76
C ARG A 150 -26.23 -16.85 -25.11
N GLY A 151 -25.10 -17.55 -25.17
CA GLY A 151 -23.79 -17.03 -24.76
C GLY A 151 -22.97 -16.58 -25.96
N ARG A 152 -22.24 -15.46 -25.82
CA ARG A 152 -21.07 -15.19 -26.67
C ARG A 152 -19.81 -15.46 -25.84
N GLY A 153 -19.03 -16.45 -26.27
CA GLY A 153 -17.67 -16.72 -25.79
C GLY A 153 -16.70 -16.63 -26.97
N GLN A 154 -15.48 -16.17 -26.71
CA GLN A 154 -14.34 -16.36 -27.62
C GLN A 154 -13.68 -17.70 -27.31
#